data_AF-A0A4Q7MRX2-F1
#
_entry.id   AF-A0A4Q7MRX2-F1
#
_cell.length_a   1.000
_cell.length_b   1.000
_cell.length_c   1.000
_cell.angle_alpha   90.00
_cell.angle_beta   90.00
_cell.angle_gamma   90.00
#
_symmetry.space_group_name_H-M   'P 1'
#
loop_
_entity.id
_entity.type
_entity.pdbx_description
1 polymer ?
#
loop_
_entity_poly.entity_id
_entity_poly.type
_entity_poly.pdbx_seq_one_letter_code
_entity_poly.pdbx_strand_id
1 'polypeptide(L)'
;MLESTVVYEDHSAKTFNRPEWSKLLSDQRQHKGKTDIILFNKWDRFSRNTGDAYPMISTLRRLGIEPQAEEQLLDLSIPENKMMLAFYLAAPEVENAQSQKRRTMDGVSSHRLYQQIN
;
A
#
# COMPACT_ATOMS: atom_id res chain seq x y z
N MET A 1 -18.44 15.11 -19.51
CA MET A 1 -18.15 13.67 -19.66
C MET A 1 -17.06 13.38 -18.64
N LEU A 2 -17.27 12.48 -17.68
CA LEU A 2 -16.22 12.10 -16.74
C LEU A 2 -15.31 11.12 -17.49
N GLU A 3 -14.06 11.49 -17.71
CA GLU A 3 -13.06 10.59 -18.29
C GLU A 3 -12.43 9.76 -17.15
N SER A 4 -12.47 8.44 -17.28
CA SER A 4 -11.79 7.53 -16.36
C SER A 4 -10.66 6.80 -17.08
N THR A 5 -9.47 6.81 -16.47
CA THR A 5 -8.31 6.04 -16.95
C THR A 5 -8.08 4.87 -16.01
N VAL A 6 -7.99 3.66 -16.57
CA VAL A 6 -7.70 2.44 -15.81
C VAL A 6 -6.25 2.04 -16.01
N VAL A 7 -5.54 1.78 -14.92
CA VAL A 7 -4.14 1.35 -14.92
C VAL A 7 -4.05 -0.03 -14.26
N TYR A 8 -3.43 -0.98 -14.94
CA TYR A 8 -3.19 -2.33 -14.43
C TYR A 8 -1.72 -2.49 -14.06
N GLU A 9 -1.45 -3.00 -12.87
CA GLU A 9 -0.08 -3.17 -12.38
C GLU A 9 0.04 -4.39 -11.46
N ASP A 10 0.95 -5.30 -11.79
CA ASP A 10 1.24 -6.52 -11.00
C ASP A 10 2.51 -6.37 -10.13
N HIS A 11 3.02 -5.14 -10.01
CA HIS A 11 4.16 -4.86 -9.14
C HIS A 11 3.74 -4.89 -7.67
N SER A 12 4.63 -5.42 -6.82
CA SER A 12 4.41 -5.44 -5.39
C SER A 12 4.23 -4.03 -4.81
N ALA A 13 3.16 -3.83 -4.05
CA ALA A 13 2.90 -2.59 -3.32
C ALA A 13 3.84 -2.35 -2.11
N LYS A 14 5.02 -2.98 -2.07
CA LYS A 14 6.05 -2.74 -1.05
C LYS A 14 6.75 -1.39 -1.19
N THR A 15 6.76 -0.85 -2.41
CA THR A 15 7.34 0.46 -2.73
C THR A 15 6.51 1.13 -3.83
N PHE A 16 6.76 2.41 -4.09
CA PHE A 16 6.21 3.13 -5.26
C PHE A 16 7.15 3.12 -6.48
N ASN A 17 8.23 2.33 -6.46
CA ASN A 17 9.06 2.10 -7.65
C ASN A 17 8.36 1.09 -8.57
N ARG A 18 7.35 1.60 -9.26
CA ARG A 18 6.34 0.83 -9.98
C ARG A 18 6.13 1.49 -11.35
N PRO A 19 6.35 0.79 -12.48
CA PRO A 19 6.43 1.42 -13.80
C PRO A 19 5.15 2.17 -14.19
N GLU A 20 3.98 1.57 -13.98
CA GLU A 20 2.72 2.18 -14.37
C GLU A 20 2.31 3.28 -13.39
N TRP A 21 2.57 3.08 -12.09
CA TRP A 21 2.43 4.15 -11.10
C TRP A 21 3.30 5.37 -11.42
N SER A 22 4.54 5.14 -11.85
CA SER A 22 5.50 6.20 -12.18
C SER A 22 5.06 6.99 -13.41
N LYS A 23 4.55 6.31 -14.45
CA LYS A 23 3.94 6.95 -15.62
C LYS A 23 2.74 7.79 -15.21
N LEU A 24 1.80 7.21 -14.48
CA LEU A 24 0.62 7.91 -13.99
C LEU A 24 1.01 9.16 -13.18
N LEU A 25 1.92 9.04 -12.22
CA LEU A 25 2.36 10.17 -11.41
C LEU A 25 3.07 11.25 -12.23
N SER A 26 3.84 10.87 -13.26
CA SER A 26 4.46 11.81 -14.21
C SER A 26 3.42 12.59 -14.98
N ASP A 27 2.41 11.90 -15.52
CA ASP A 27 1.33 12.52 -16.29
C ASP A 27 0.50 13.47 -15.42
N GLN A 28 0.20 13.08 -14.18
CA GLN A 28 -0.50 13.94 -13.23
C GLN A 28 0.31 15.17 -12.81
N ARG A 29 1.64 15.07 -12.76
CA ARG A 29 2.51 16.24 -12.48
C ARG A 29 2.52 17.24 -13.64
N GLN A 30 2.39 16.76 -14.87
CA GLN A 30 2.30 17.60 -16.07
C GLN A 30 0.92 18.23 -16.23
N HIS A 31 -0.14 17.54 -15.80
CA HIS A 31 -1.53 17.94 -15.97
C HIS A 31 -2.24 18.18 -14.63
N LYS A 32 -1.65 18.99 -13.75
CA LYS A 32 -2.19 19.26 -12.41
C LYS A 32 -3.65 19.76 -12.48
N GLY A 33 -4.48 19.26 -11.57
CA GLY A 33 -5.87 19.68 -11.42
C GLY A 33 -6.85 19.08 -12.43
N LYS A 34 -6.42 18.13 -13.27
CA LYS A 34 -7.34 17.37 -14.15
C LYS A 34 -7.92 16.12 -13.51
N THR A 35 -7.30 15.63 -12.44
CA THR A 35 -7.70 14.41 -11.74
C THR A 35 -8.00 14.76 -10.30
N ASP A 36 -9.23 14.46 -9.87
CA ASP A 36 -9.65 14.69 -8.49
C ASP A 36 -9.36 13.49 -7.59
N ILE A 37 -9.50 12.28 -8.11
CA ILE A 37 -9.46 11.03 -7.32
C ILE A 37 -8.61 9.96 -8.04
N ILE A 38 -7.79 9.25 -7.28
CA ILE A 38 -7.21 7.95 -7.69
C ILE A 38 -7.88 6.86 -6.86
N LEU A 39 -8.51 5.90 -7.55
CA LEU A 39 -9.15 4.75 -6.94
C LEU A 39 -8.28 3.51 -7.04
N PHE A 40 -8.30 2.70 -5.98
CA PHE A 40 -7.70 1.37 -5.91
C PHE A 40 -8.56 0.47 -5.02
N ASN A 41 -8.38 -0.85 -5.08
CA ASN A 41 -9.30 -1.77 -4.38
C ASN A 41 -9.25 -1.62 -2.85
N LYS A 42 -8.04 -1.66 -2.28
CA LYS A 42 -7.75 -1.65 -0.83
C LYS A 42 -6.49 -0.86 -0.53
N TRP A 43 -6.35 -0.34 0.69
CA TRP A 43 -5.16 0.37 1.13
C TRP A 43 -3.88 -0.49 1.08
N ASP A 44 -3.99 -1.83 1.22
CA ASP A 44 -2.86 -2.76 1.05
C ASP A 44 -2.35 -2.87 -0.39
N ARG A 45 -3.18 -2.49 -1.39
CA ARG A 45 -2.79 -2.37 -2.81
C ARG A 45 -2.12 -1.04 -3.11
N PHE A 46 -2.49 0.01 -2.37
CA PHE A 46 -1.83 1.30 -2.47
C PHE A 46 -0.41 1.22 -1.91
N SER A 47 -0.26 0.72 -0.68
CA SER A 47 1.04 0.46 -0.07
C SER A 47 0.94 -0.59 1.03
N ARG A 48 1.94 -1.47 1.10
CA ARG A 48 2.17 -2.41 2.20
C ARG A 48 3.21 -1.89 3.19
N ASN A 49 3.59 -0.61 3.07
CA ASN A 49 4.58 0.04 3.91
C ASN A 49 4.09 1.42 4.35
N THR A 50 4.01 1.64 5.66
CA THR A 50 3.55 2.92 6.24
C THR A 50 4.48 4.08 5.92
N GLY A 51 5.80 3.85 5.96
CA GLY A 51 6.85 4.81 5.65
C GLY A 51 6.79 5.35 4.23
N ASP A 52 6.40 4.52 3.25
CA ASP A 52 6.22 4.94 1.85
C ASP A 52 4.83 5.51 1.58
N ALA A 53 3.81 5.02 2.29
CA ALA A 53 2.41 5.39 2.07
C ALA A 53 2.14 6.87 2.34
N TYR A 54 2.51 7.37 3.53
CA TYR A 54 2.18 8.75 3.93
C TYR A 54 2.86 9.81 3.04
N PRO A 55 4.15 9.69 2.68
CA PRO A 55 4.77 10.59 1.71
C PRO A 55 4.07 10.59 0.36
N MET A 56 3.58 9.44 -0.11
CA MET A 56 2.85 9.37 -1.37
C MET A 56 1.46 10.02 -1.26
N ILE A 57 0.72 9.77 -0.17
CA ILE A 57 -0.56 10.45 0.10
C ILE A 57 -0.36 11.97 0.11
N SER A 58 0.68 12.45 0.79
CA SER A 58 1.04 13.88 0.79
C SER A 58 1.34 14.39 -0.61
N THR A 59 2.06 13.60 -1.43
CA THR A 59 2.37 13.93 -2.82
C THR A 59 1.11 14.07 -3.67
N LEU A 60 0.18 13.10 -3.58
CA LEU A 60 -1.09 13.15 -4.32
C LEU A 60 -1.94 14.36 -3.89
N ARG A 61 -2.06 14.61 -2.59
CA ARG A 61 -2.82 15.77 -2.07
C ARG A 61 -2.24 17.11 -2.54
N ARG A 62 -0.92 17.25 -2.64
CA ARG A 62 -0.26 18.44 -3.23
C ARG A 62 -0.54 18.62 -4.72
N LEU A 63 -0.89 17.54 -5.42
CA LEU A 63 -1.32 17.59 -6.82
C LEU A 63 -2.83 17.83 -6.96
N GLY A 64 -3.57 17.96 -5.85
CA GLY A 64 -5.02 18.07 -5.84
C GLY A 64 -5.75 16.74 -5.97
N ILE A 65 -5.03 15.62 -5.81
CA ILE A 65 -5.57 14.27 -6.01
C ILE A 65 -5.83 13.61 -4.66
N GLU A 66 -7.02 13.06 -4.51
CA GLU A 66 -7.44 12.28 -3.35
C GLU A 66 -7.25 10.77 -3.62
N PRO A 67 -6.38 10.07 -2.88
CA PRO A 67 -6.31 8.61 -2.93
C PRO A 67 -7.48 7.98 -2.16
N GLN A 68 -8.21 7.08 -2.79
CA GLN A 68 -9.36 6.39 -2.19
C GLN A 68 -9.34 4.89 -2.47
N ALA A 69 -9.70 4.11 -1.45
CA ALA A 69 -9.86 2.67 -1.54
C ALA A 69 -11.34 2.31 -1.73
N GLU A 70 -11.71 1.66 -2.82
CA GLU A 70 -13.12 1.38 -3.13
C GLU A 70 -13.78 0.45 -2.09
N GLU A 71 -13.05 -0.55 -1.57
CA GLU A 71 -13.55 -1.48 -0.57
C GLU A 71 -13.37 -0.96 0.88
N GLN A 72 -12.61 0.12 1.06
CA GLN A 72 -12.18 0.65 2.36
C GLN A 72 -12.24 2.18 2.36
N LEU A 73 -13.39 2.73 1.98
CA LEU A 73 -13.60 4.17 1.88
C LEU A 73 -13.36 4.86 3.23
N LEU A 74 -12.59 5.94 3.21
CA LEU A 74 -12.27 6.72 4.41
C LEU A 74 -12.41 8.21 4.11
N ASP A 75 -13.18 8.90 4.95
CA ASP A 75 -13.19 10.37 4.99
C ASP A 75 -12.04 10.85 5.89
N LEU A 76 -10.94 11.28 5.28
CA LEU A 76 -9.74 11.71 6.01
C LEU A 76 -9.86 13.09 6.69
N SER A 77 -11.01 13.77 6.55
CA SER A 77 -11.35 14.94 7.36
C SER A 77 -11.66 14.54 8.80
N ILE A 78 -12.16 13.32 9.01
CA ILE A 78 -12.48 12.75 10.31
C ILE A 78 -11.19 12.20 10.96
N PRO A 79 -10.80 12.65 12.16
CA PRO A 79 -9.59 12.19 12.84
C PRO A 79 -9.52 10.66 13.03
N GLU A 80 -10.62 10.03 13.39
CA GLU A 80 -10.74 8.58 13.63
C GLU A 80 -10.40 7.77 12.38
N ASN A 81 -10.76 8.26 11.19
CA ASN A 81 -10.43 7.61 9.93
C ASN A 81 -8.92 7.62 9.63
N LYS A 82 -8.16 8.55 10.23
CA LYS A 82 -6.69 8.51 10.15
C LYS A 82 -6.11 7.35 10.95
N MET A 83 -6.75 6.98 12.06
CA MET A 83 -6.37 5.77 12.81
C MET A 83 -6.68 4.53 11.98
N MET A 84 -7.85 4.47 11.34
CA MET A 84 -8.21 3.35 10.46
C MET A 84 -7.25 3.20 9.27
N LEU A 85 -6.87 4.32 8.64
CA LEU A 85 -5.84 4.33 7.61
C LEU A 85 -4.51 3.76 8.12
N ALA A 86 -4.07 4.17 9.30
CA ALA A 86 -2.83 3.65 9.90
C ALA A 86 -2.89 2.13 10.11
N PHE A 87 -4.04 1.60 10.57
CA PHE A 87 -4.25 0.16 10.68
C PHE A 87 -4.15 -0.55 9.33
N TYR A 88 -4.83 -0.05 8.29
CA TYR A 88 -4.80 -0.69 6.98
C TYR A 88 -3.40 -0.69 6.35
N LEU A 89 -2.62 0.37 6.53
CA LEU A 89 -1.26 0.47 5.99
C LEU A 89 -0.25 -0.39 6.76
N ALA A 90 -0.43 -0.54 8.08
CA ALA A 90 0.48 -1.31 8.94
C ALA A 90 0.18 -2.81 9.00
N ALA A 91 -1.10 -3.20 8.82
CA ALA A 91 -1.52 -4.60 8.93
C ALA A 91 -0.68 -5.56 8.05
N PRO A 92 -0.40 -5.25 6.76
CA PRO A 92 0.41 -6.12 5.92
C PRO A 92 1.86 -6.30 6.43
N GLU A 93 2.46 -5.29 7.06
CA GLU A 93 3.81 -5.38 7.65
C GLU A 93 3.82 -6.32 8.85
N VAL A 94 2.81 -6.19 9.73
CA VAL A 94 2.66 -7.02 10.91
C VAL A 94 2.42 -8.49 10.52
N GLU A 95 1.53 -8.74 9.57
CA GLU A 95 1.26 -10.10 9.06
C GLU A 95 2.51 -10.75 8.43
N ASN A 96 3.29 -9.97 7.68
CA ASN A 96 4.56 -10.44 7.13
C ASN A 96 5.57 -10.78 8.23
N ALA A 97 5.70 -9.93 9.26
CA ALA A 97 6.59 -10.16 10.40
C ALA A 97 6.18 -11.41 11.19
N GLN A 98 4.88 -11.62 11.41
CA GLN A 98 4.34 -12.83 12.05
C GLN A 98 4.64 -14.08 11.23
N SER A 99 4.43 -14.02 9.91
CA SER A 99 4.72 -15.13 8.99
C SER A 99 6.21 -15.50 8.97
N GLN A 100 7.09 -14.50 9.00
CA GLN A 100 8.54 -14.71 9.06
C GLN A 100 8.95 -15.39 10.37
N LYS A 101 8.41 -14.94 11.53
CA LYS A 101 8.68 -15.57 12.83
C LYS A 101 8.30 -17.05 12.84
N ARG A 102 7.10 -17.39 12.34
CA ARG A 102 6.63 -18.80 12.25
C ARG A 102 7.57 -19.65 11.41
N ARG A 103 7.92 -19.21 10.20
CA ARG A 103 8.85 -19.93 9.31
C ARG A 103 10.21 -20.17 9.95
N THR A 104 10.75 -19.18 10.65
CA THR A 104 12.02 -19.34 11.38
C THR A 104 11.89 -20.33 12.53
N MET A 105 10.81 -20.28 13.30
CA MET A 105 10.58 -21.23 14.41
C MET A 105 10.41 -22.67 13.91
N ASP A 106 9.67 -22.87 12.83
CA ASP A 106 9.46 -24.19 12.21
C ASP A 106 10.78 -24.76 11.66
N GLY A 107 11.58 -23.92 11.00
CA GLY A 107 12.91 -24.27 10.51
C GLY A 107 13.88 -24.63 11.64
N VAL A 108 13.93 -23.81 12.70
CA VAL A 108 14.78 -24.06 13.88
C VAL A 108 14.36 -25.34 14.61
N SER A 109 13.06 -25.58 14.77
CA SER A 109 12.54 -26.78 15.43
C SER A 109 12.86 -28.04 14.64
N SER A 110 12.70 -27.99 13.31
CA SER A 110 13.06 -29.09 12.42
C SER A 110 14.56 -29.40 12.50
N HIS A 111 15.43 -28.38 12.46
CA HIS A 111 16.88 -28.57 12.56
C HIS A 111 17.32 -29.20 13.90
N ARG A 112 16.71 -28.81 15.02
CA ARG A 112 17.00 -29.42 16.33
C ARG A 112 16.57 -30.88 16.43
N LEU A 113 15.42 -31.24 15.85
CA LEU A 113 14.96 -32.63 15.77
C LEU A 113 15.96 -33.49 14.99
N TYR A 114 16.47 -33.01 13.85
CA TYR A 114 17.50 -33.72 13.07
C TYR A 114 18.81 -33.95 13.86
N GLN A 115 19.23 -33.02 14.72
CA GLN A 115 20.41 -33.21 15.57
C GLN A 115 20.19 -34.13 16.78
N GLN A 116 18.93 -34.40 17.17
CA GLN A 116 18.63 -35.31 18.27
C GLN A 116 18.48 -36.77 17.82
N ILE A 117 18.25 -37.01 16.53
CA ILE A 117 18.03 -38.34 15.94
C ILE A 117 19.23 -38.88 15.14
N ASN A 118 20.33 -38.11 15.05
CA ASN A 118 21.62 -38.53 14.49
C ASN A 118 22.73 -38.31 15.53
#